data_AF-A0A6A5R7L0-F1
#
_entry.id   AF-A0A6A5R7L0-F1
#
_cell.length_a   1.000
_cell.length_b   1.000
_cell.length_c   1.000
_cell.angle_alpha   90.00
_cell.angle_beta   90.00
_cell.angle_gamma   90.00
#
_symmetry.space_group_name_H-M   'P 1'
#
loop_
_entity.id
_entity.type
_entity.pdbx_description
1 polymer ?
#
loop_
_entity_poly.entity_id
_entity_poly.type
_entity_poly.pdbx_seq_one_letter_code
_entity_poly.pdbx_strand_id
1 'polypeptide(L)'
;MSAKTYTGPSVPDMVRDKTLAANIIKFHNHPTSDSILDGENLSLLQRFVEEPSKREQVLRDEGIEPEESLKGKQASLVAYAVWAHGREEMNGGILKEEDLELLRLWFEMRKDGE
;
A
#
# COMPACT_ATOMS: atom_id res chain seq x y z
N MET A 1 20.70 11.59 -13.35
CA MET A 1 20.49 10.22 -12.82
C MET A 1 19.28 9.67 -13.54
N SER A 2 19.41 8.58 -14.30
CA SER A 2 18.23 7.95 -14.91
C SER A 2 17.39 7.36 -13.79
N ALA A 3 16.20 7.92 -13.55
CA ALA A 3 15.19 7.25 -12.76
C ALA A 3 14.97 5.87 -13.40
N LYS A 4 15.14 4.80 -12.63
CA LYS A 4 14.87 3.46 -13.12
C LYS A 4 13.39 3.41 -13.50
N THR A 5 13.02 2.70 -14.55
CA THR A 5 11.60 2.48 -14.85
C THR A 5 11.11 1.29 -14.04
N TYR A 6 9.93 1.38 -13.45
CA TYR A 6 9.30 0.22 -12.81
C TYR A 6 9.05 -0.91 -13.82
N THR A 7 9.48 -2.13 -13.49
CA THR A 7 9.40 -3.30 -14.41
C THR A 7 8.50 -4.42 -13.90
N GLY A 8 7.72 -4.19 -12.85
CA GLY A 8 6.80 -5.18 -12.29
C GLY A 8 5.40 -5.16 -12.93
N PRO A 9 4.44 -5.93 -12.37
CA PRO A 9 3.06 -5.95 -12.84
C PRO A 9 2.38 -4.60 -12.72
N SER A 10 1.40 -4.34 -13.57
CA SER A 10 0.61 -3.10 -13.51
C SER A 10 -0.18 -3.00 -12.20
N VAL A 11 -0.50 -1.77 -11.76
CA VAL A 11 -1.33 -1.57 -10.56
C VAL A 11 -2.66 -2.31 -10.62
N PRO A 12 -3.43 -2.27 -11.74
CA PRO A 12 -4.64 -3.07 -11.88
C PRO A 12 -4.42 -4.58 -11.71
N ASP A 13 -3.33 -5.14 -12.25
CA ASP A 13 -3.00 -6.56 -12.10
C ASP A 13 -2.66 -6.89 -10.64
N MET A 14 -1.87 -6.05 -9.96
CA MET A 14 -1.53 -6.23 -8.54
C MET A 14 -2.76 -6.22 -7.63
N VAL A 15 -3.72 -5.32 -7.91
CA VAL A 15 -5.00 -5.24 -7.19
C VAL A 15 -5.86 -6.46 -7.44
N ARG A 16 -6.00 -6.87 -8.71
CA ARG A 16 -6.77 -8.06 -9.11
C ARG A 16 -6.21 -9.33 -8.48
N ASP A 17 -4.90 -9.50 -8.55
CA ASP A 17 -4.21 -10.72 -8.14
C ASP A 17 -3.86 -10.71 -6.65
N LYS A 18 -4.17 -9.62 -5.92
CA LYS A 18 -3.88 -9.43 -4.50
C LYS A 18 -2.40 -9.67 -4.17
N THR A 19 -1.52 -9.07 -4.98
CA THR A 19 -0.07 -9.19 -4.85
C THR A 19 0.62 -7.87 -4.51
N LEU A 20 -0.15 -6.85 -4.10
CA LEU A 20 0.37 -5.51 -3.86
C LEU A 20 1.49 -5.49 -2.81
N ALA A 21 1.29 -6.09 -1.64
CA ALA A 21 2.29 -6.12 -0.56
C ALA A 21 3.59 -6.80 -1.01
N ALA A 22 3.49 -7.99 -1.63
CA ALA A 22 4.65 -8.73 -2.13
C ALA A 22 5.44 -7.92 -3.17
N ASN A 23 4.75 -7.21 -4.07
CA ASN A 23 5.41 -6.37 -5.05
C ASN A 23 6.04 -5.12 -4.43
N ILE A 24 5.41 -4.48 -3.43
CA ILE A 24 6.02 -3.37 -2.68
C ILE A 24 7.35 -3.80 -2.08
N ILE A 25 7.36 -4.91 -1.33
CA ILE A 25 8.55 -5.46 -0.68
C ILE A 25 9.64 -5.78 -1.72
N LYS A 26 9.25 -6.45 -2.82
CA LYS A 26 10.17 -6.88 -3.87
C LYS A 26 10.82 -5.71 -4.62
N PHE A 27 10.06 -4.66 -4.90
CA PHE A 27 10.51 -3.60 -5.80
C PHE A 27 11.08 -2.36 -5.11
N HIS A 28 10.88 -2.18 -3.80
CA HIS A 28 11.33 -1.01 -3.04
C HIS A 28 12.84 -0.70 -3.17
N ASN A 29 13.69 -1.71 -3.16
CA ASN A 29 15.15 -1.55 -3.32
C ASN A 29 15.70 -2.35 -4.51
N HIS A 30 14.89 -2.49 -5.57
CA HIS A 30 15.28 -3.33 -6.68
C HIS A 30 16.51 -2.78 -7.43
N PRO A 31 17.51 -3.62 -7.77
CA PRO A 31 18.73 -3.16 -8.41
C PRO A 31 18.49 -2.54 -9.79
N THR A 32 17.41 -2.91 -10.47
CA THR A 32 17.12 -2.50 -11.86
C THR A 32 15.72 -1.94 -12.11
N SER A 33 14.88 -1.80 -11.07
CA SER A 33 13.51 -1.28 -11.19
C SER A 33 13.30 -0.16 -10.18
N ASP A 34 12.37 0.73 -10.49
CA ASP A 34 11.90 1.72 -9.52
C ASP A 34 11.01 1.08 -8.44
N SER A 35 10.83 1.84 -7.36
CA SER A 35 9.82 1.56 -6.34
C SER A 35 8.41 1.77 -6.88
N ILE A 36 7.46 1.03 -6.32
CA ILE A 36 6.02 1.21 -6.63
C ILE A 36 5.46 2.45 -5.92
N LEU A 37 5.99 2.72 -4.73
CA LEU A 37 5.55 3.82 -3.87
C LEU A 37 6.66 4.85 -3.76
N ASP A 38 6.28 6.12 -3.78
CA ASP A 38 7.12 7.22 -3.34
C ASP A 38 7.21 7.26 -1.79
N GLY A 39 8.04 8.15 -1.25
CA GLY A 39 8.25 8.27 0.20
C GLY A 39 6.99 8.65 0.98
N GLU A 40 6.11 9.47 0.40
CA GLU A 40 4.86 9.89 1.04
C GLU A 40 3.90 8.71 1.18
N ASN A 41 3.67 7.98 0.08
CA ASN A 41 2.82 6.80 0.09
C ASN A 41 3.41 5.67 0.96
N LEU A 42 4.72 5.52 0.98
CA LEU A 42 5.38 4.55 1.85
C LEU A 42 5.18 4.88 3.33
N SER A 43 5.26 6.16 3.69
CA SER A 43 5.02 6.63 5.06
C SER A 43 3.56 6.43 5.47
N LEU A 44 2.63 6.70 4.56
CA LEU A 44 1.20 6.44 4.76
C LEU A 44 0.94 4.93 4.99
N LEU A 45 1.57 4.08 4.18
CA LEU A 45 1.44 2.62 4.32
C LEU A 45 1.99 2.15 5.65
N GLN A 46 3.14 2.68 6.08
CA GLN A 46 3.73 2.34 7.37
C GLN A 46 2.79 2.71 8.53
N ARG A 47 2.23 3.94 8.54
CA ARG A 47 1.27 4.37 9.58
C ARG A 47 0.07 3.44 9.67
N PHE A 48 -0.46 3.02 8.52
CA PHE A 48 -1.58 2.09 8.46
C PHE A 48 -1.20 0.69 8.97
N VAL A 49 -0.04 0.16 8.55
CA VAL A 49 0.44 -1.17 8.97
C VAL A 49 0.76 -1.22 10.47
N GLU A 50 1.25 -0.12 11.05
CA GLU A 50 1.54 -0.03 12.48
C GLU A 50 0.25 -0.09 13.31
N GLU A 51 -0.82 0.60 12.89
CA GLU A 51 -2.11 0.63 13.57
C GLU A 51 -3.31 0.52 12.59
N PRO A 52 -3.64 -0.69 12.09
CA PRO A 52 -4.71 -0.88 11.12
C PRO A 52 -6.10 -0.47 11.66
N SER A 53 -6.29 -0.53 12.98
CA SER A 53 -7.52 -0.07 13.65
C SER A 53 -7.78 1.43 13.47
N LYS A 54 -6.75 2.23 13.16
CA LYS A 54 -6.86 3.66 12.86
C LYS A 54 -7.13 3.94 11.38
N ARG A 55 -7.50 2.94 10.57
CA ARG A 55 -7.86 3.05 9.14
C ARG A 55 -8.66 4.32 8.82
N GLU A 56 -9.73 4.58 9.57
CA GLU A 56 -10.60 5.74 9.31
C GLU A 56 -9.89 7.08 9.54
N GLN A 57 -9.07 7.17 10.58
CA GLN A 57 -8.28 8.37 10.86
C GLN A 57 -7.23 8.58 9.75
N VAL A 58 -6.55 7.51 9.32
CA VAL A 58 -5.59 7.56 8.21
C VAL A 58 -6.24 8.07 6.94
N LEU A 59 -7.46 7.62 6.61
CA LEU A 59 -8.19 8.12 5.44
C LEU A 59 -8.60 9.58 5.57
N ARG A 60 -9.09 10.00 6.75
CA ARG A 60 -9.47 11.40 6.99
C ARG A 60 -8.28 12.35 6.91
N ASP A 61 -7.10 11.94 7.37
CA ASP A 61 -5.87 12.71 7.25
C ASP A 61 -5.50 12.97 5.77
N GLU A 62 -5.82 12.01 4.89
CA GLU A 62 -5.67 12.13 3.43
C GLU A 62 -6.84 12.85 2.74
N GLY A 63 -7.80 13.39 3.51
CA GLY A 63 -8.99 14.06 3.00
C GLY A 63 -10.02 13.11 2.36
N ILE A 64 -9.95 11.82 2.69
CA ILE A 64 -10.86 10.79 2.19
C ILE A 64 -11.88 10.43 3.25
N GLU A 65 -13.16 10.54 2.91
CA GLU A 65 -14.24 10.06 3.78
C GLU A 65 -14.25 8.52 3.79
N PRO A 66 -14.08 7.88 4.97
CA PRO A 66 -13.89 6.43 5.05
C PRO A 66 -15.03 5.61 4.47
N GLU A 67 -16.26 6.13 4.54
CA GLU A 67 -17.49 5.47 4.09
C GLU A 67 -17.83 5.74 2.63
N GLU A 68 -17.27 6.80 2.03
CA GLU A 68 -17.60 7.19 0.67
C GLU A 68 -16.91 6.29 -0.36
N SER A 69 -17.55 6.08 -1.51
CA SER A 69 -16.91 5.35 -2.60
C SER A 69 -15.77 6.16 -3.22
N LEU A 70 -14.61 5.52 -3.37
CA LEU A 70 -13.49 6.06 -4.14
C LEU A 70 -13.60 5.78 -5.65
N LYS A 71 -14.71 5.18 -6.11
CA LYS A 71 -14.90 4.87 -7.54
C LYS A 71 -14.92 6.14 -8.38
N GLY A 72 -14.00 6.24 -9.34
CA GLY A 72 -13.88 7.42 -10.20
C GLY A 72 -13.26 8.65 -9.54
N LYS A 73 -12.79 8.52 -8.29
CA LYS A 73 -12.03 9.55 -7.60
C LYS A 73 -10.54 9.35 -7.80
N GLN A 74 -9.80 10.45 -7.80
CA GLN A 74 -8.35 10.39 -7.76
C GLN A 74 -7.93 10.19 -6.30
N ALA A 75 -7.28 9.05 -6.03
CA ALA A 75 -6.69 8.71 -4.75
C ALA A 75 -5.34 8.03 -4.98
N SER A 76 -4.44 8.11 -4.02
CA SER A 76 -3.19 7.37 -4.10
C SER A 76 -3.42 5.86 -3.98
N LEU A 77 -2.48 5.06 -4.48
CA LEU A 77 -2.57 3.60 -4.41
C LEU A 77 -2.70 3.11 -2.97
N VAL A 78 -1.95 3.72 -2.05
CA VAL A 78 -1.98 3.36 -0.64
C VAL A 78 -3.30 3.80 -0.01
N ALA A 79 -3.77 5.02 -0.27
CA ALA A 79 -5.07 5.45 0.23
C ALA A 79 -6.21 4.55 -0.24
N TYR A 80 -6.16 4.10 -1.50
CA TYR A 80 -7.12 3.11 -2.02
C TYR A 80 -6.99 1.75 -1.33
N ALA A 81 -5.78 1.27 -1.05
CA ALA A 81 -5.54 0.03 -0.32
C ALA A 81 -6.05 0.09 1.12
N VAL A 82 -5.81 1.21 1.83
CA VAL A 82 -6.34 1.48 3.17
C VAL A 82 -7.87 1.53 3.16
N TRP A 83 -8.45 2.25 2.19
CA TRP A 83 -9.90 2.35 2.05
C TRP A 83 -10.56 1.00 1.81
N ALA A 84 -9.95 0.17 0.94
CA ALA A 84 -10.45 -1.15 0.58
C ALA A 84 -10.26 -2.21 1.68
N HIS A 85 -9.37 -1.99 2.64
CA HIS A 85 -9.10 -2.95 3.70
C HIS A 85 -10.33 -3.13 4.60
N GLY A 86 -10.68 -4.40 4.88
CA GLY A 86 -11.83 -4.77 5.70
C GLY A 86 -13.21 -4.63 5.03
N ARG A 87 -13.27 -4.13 3.79
CA ARG A 87 -14.53 -3.99 3.03
C ARG A 87 -14.94 -5.32 2.38
N GLU A 88 -16.14 -5.81 2.70
CA GLU A 88 -16.67 -7.08 2.19
C GLU A 88 -16.89 -7.05 0.67
N GLU A 89 -17.33 -5.91 0.13
CA GLU A 89 -17.55 -5.71 -1.30
C GLU A 89 -16.25 -5.81 -2.13
N MET A 90 -15.09 -5.68 -1.48
CA MET A 90 -13.77 -5.84 -2.07
C MET A 90 -13.19 -7.24 -1.82
N ASN A 91 -14.01 -8.20 -1.38
CA ASN A 91 -13.61 -9.57 -1.03
C ASN A 91 -12.45 -9.58 -0.02
N GLY A 92 -12.57 -8.79 1.05
CA GLY A 92 -11.54 -8.66 2.09
C GLY A 92 -10.41 -7.66 1.75
N GLY A 93 -10.55 -6.89 0.66
CA GLY A 93 -9.65 -5.80 0.32
C GLY A 93 -8.45 -6.20 -0.54
N ILE A 94 -7.54 -5.23 -0.70
CA ILE A 94 -6.31 -5.33 -1.51
C ILE A 94 -5.14 -5.83 -0.67
N LEU A 95 -5.12 -5.43 0.60
CA LEU A 95 -4.20 -5.88 1.63
C LEU A 95 -5.00 -6.72 2.62
N LYS A 96 -4.68 -8.01 2.71
CA LYS A 96 -5.23 -8.92 3.73
C LYS A 96 -4.44 -8.81 5.03
N GLU A 97 -4.94 -9.45 6.09
CA GLU A 97 -4.21 -9.53 7.36
C GLU A 97 -2.79 -10.08 7.19
N GLU A 98 -2.63 -11.17 6.43
CA GLU A 98 -1.32 -11.77 6.11
C GLU A 98 -0.38 -10.78 5.40
N ASP A 99 -0.93 -9.91 4.54
CA ASP A 99 -0.16 -8.87 3.86
C ASP A 99 0.31 -7.78 4.84
N LEU A 100 -0.54 -7.43 5.83
CA LEU A 100 -0.17 -6.47 6.87
C LEU A 100 0.92 -7.04 7.78
N GLU A 101 0.85 -8.31 8.15
CA GLU A 101 1.91 -8.98 8.91
C GLU A 101 3.24 -8.98 8.15
N LEU A 102 3.22 -9.32 6.86
CA LEU A 102 4.42 -9.28 6.00
C LEU A 102 5.01 -7.87 5.89
N LEU A 103 4.16 -6.86 5.68
CA LEU A 103 4.59 -5.47 5.61
C LEU A 103 5.14 -4.98 6.95
N ARG A 104 4.54 -5.38 8.08
CA ARG A 104 5.00 -5.00 9.41
C ARG A 104 6.41 -5.53 9.66
N LEU A 105 6.63 -6.82 9.44
CA LEU A 105 7.95 -7.44 9.56
C LEU A 105 8.97 -6.77 8.64
N TRP A 106 8.57 -6.45 7.41
CA TRP A 106 9.44 -5.75 6.46
C TRP A 106 9.82 -4.33 6.94
N PHE A 107 8.86 -3.56 7.47
CA PHE A 107 9.14 -2.24 8.03
C PHE A 107 10.03 -2.31 9.28
N GLU A 108 9.83 -3.30 10.15
CA GLU A 108 10.67 -3.54 11.33
C GLU A 108 12.13 -3.86 10.93
N MET A 109 12.34 -4.80 10.01
CA MET A 109 13.68 -5.14 9.51
C MET A 109 14.41 -3.94 8.88
N ARG A 110 13.66 -3.00 8.30
CA ARG A 110 14.22 -1.78 7.73
C ARG A 110 14.66 -0.78 8.80
N LYS A 111 13.94 -0.69 9.92
CA LYS A 111 14.33 0.17 11.05
C LYS A 111 15.60 -0.32 11.74
N ASP A 112 15.79 -1.65 11.80
CA ASP A 112 16.98 -2.26 12.43
C ASP A 112 18.23 -2.24 11.53
N GLY A 113 18.06 -1.95 10.22
CA GLY A 113 19.12 -1.92 9.22
C GLY A 113 19.62 -0.53 8.83
N GLU A 114 19.08 0.54 9.43
CA GLU A 114 19.57 1.93 9.37
C GLU A 114 20.55 2.25 10.51
#